data_AF-A0A2D5ULM3-F1
#
_entry.id   AF-A0A2D5ULM3-F1
#
_cell.length_a   1.000
_cell.length_b   1.000
_cell.length_c   1.000
_cell.angle_alpha   90.00
_cell.angle_beta   90.00
_cell.angle_gamma   90.00
#
_symmetry.space_group_name_H-M   'P 1'
#
loop_
_entity.id
_entity.type
_entity.pdbx_description
1 polymer ?
#
loop_
_entity_poly.entity_id
_entity_poly.type
_entity_poly.pdbx_seq_one_letter_code
_entity_poly.pdbx_strand_id
1 'polypeptide(L)'
;CYLKLLRSLSNIFNLSSKEIKHLISDKNGNLKINLEHNRIKLNDKFYFSFRESFKEYWLSLSGLGSFTRTMIPDFSIYKKNKNNYQLLVFDSKYRVNTQLNEAISSIHTYRDAIVYDDFNKIKQTVIGSYLLTPQDFNTYKQDWKQEKMPNRIFHPYYKSKFKFGAITFKPGLTNFEIDLIIKHILQDSFYIKL
;
A
#
# COMPACT_ATOMS: atom_id res chain seq x y z
N CYS A 1 -8.99 6.41 6.01
CA CYS A 1 -7.77 6.41 5.18
C CYS A 1 -8.07 6.24 3.68
N TYR A 2 -8.86 5.24 3.26
CA TYR A 2 -9.16 4.93 1.84
C TYR A 2 -9.44 6.16 0.95
N LEU A 3 -10.51 6.93 1.24
CA LEU A 3 -10.90 8.07 0.39
C LEU A 3 -9.82 9.17 0.31
N LYS A 4 -9.08 9.40 1.40
CA LYS A 4 -7.97 10.37 1.41
C LYS A 4 -6.79 9.88 0.56
N LEU A 5 -6.46 8.59 0.61
CA LEU A 5 -5.44 7.98 -0.23
C LEU A 5 -5.85 8.00 -1.70
N LEU A 6 -7.09 7.61 -2.01
CA LEU A 6 -7.61 7.63 -3.37
C LEU A 6 -7.63 9.05 -3.94
N ARG A 7 -8.06 10.05 -3.16
CA ARG A 7 -7.98 11.47 -3.56
C ARG A 7 -6.54 11.89 -3.85
N SER A 8 -5.61 11.49 -2.99
CA SER A 8 -4.19 11.78 -3.17
C SER A 8 -3.62 11.16 -4.45
N LEU A 9 -3.90 9.87 -4.68
CA LEU A 9 -3.52 9.18 -5.91
C LEU A 9 -4.19 9.79 -7.14
N SER A 10 -5.47 10.20 -7.03
CA SER A 10 -6.17 10.92 -8.09
C SER A 10 -5.47 12.22 -8.45
N ASN A 11 -4.96 12.96 -7.47
CA ASN A 11 -4.21 14.19 -7.72
C ASN A 11 -2.84 13.89 -8.33
N ILE A 12 -2.10 12.92 -7.77
CA ILE A 12 -0.75 12.55 -8.23
C ILE A 12 -0.75 12.02 -9.66
N PHE A 13 -1.75 11.21 -10.03
CA PHE A 13 -1.86 10.58 -11.34
C PHE A 13 -2.78 11.33 -12.30
N ASN A 14 -3.31 12.51 -11.92
CA ASN A 14 -4.25 13.31 -12.70
C ASN A 14 -5.46 12.52 -13.22
N LEU A 15 -6.07 11.73 -12.33
CA LEU A 15 -7.24 10.93 -12.68
C LEU A 15 -8.44 11.80 -13.04
N SER A 16 -9.13 11.40 -14.10
CA SER A 16 -10.39 11.97 -14.54
C SER A 16 -11.56 11.47 -13.69
N SER A 17 -12.64 12.25 -13.65
CA SER A 17 -13.88 11.86 -12.98
C SER A 17 -14.46 10.55 -13.53
N LYS A 18 -14.23 10.24 -14.82
CA LYS A 18 -14.67 8.98 -15.45
C LYS A 18 -14.05 7.75 -14.80
N GLU A 19 -12.79 7.82 -14.39
CA GLU A 19 -12.05 6.72 -13.78
C GLU A 19 -12.51 6.42 -12.35
N ILE A 20 -13.16 7.37 -11.68
CA ILE A 20 -13.60 7.25 -10.27
C ILE A 20 -15.13 7.09 -10.18
N LYS A 21 -15.87 7.42 -11.24
CA LYS A 21 -17.35 7.41 -11.28
C LYS A 21 -17.96 6.08 -10.85
N HIS A 22 -17.31 4.95 -11.13
CA HIS A 22 -17.80 3.64 -10.76
C HIS A 22 -17.80 3.37 -9.24
N LEU A 23 -17.07 4.17 -8.45
CA LEU A 23 -16.99 4.04 -6.99
C LEU A 23 -18.17 4.69 -6.27
N ILE A 24 -18.97 5.50 -6.96
CA ILE A 24 -20.11 6.20 -6.38
C ILE A 24 -21.33 5.92 -7.24
N SER A 25 -22.32 5.26 -6.66
CA SER A 25 -23.63 5.07 -7.27
C SER A 25 -24.68 5.75 -6.41
N ASP A 26 -25.58 6.49 -7.03
CA ASP A 26 -26.83 6.92 -6.41
C ASP A 26 -27.92 5.88 -6.70
N LYS A 27 -28.60 5.43 -5.66
CA LYS A 27 -29.82 4.62 -5.78
C LYS A 27 -30.88 5.20 -4.86
N ASN A 28 -31.92 5.81 -5.46
CA ASN A 28 -33.06 6.41 -4.77
C ASN A 28 -32.69 7.53 -3.78
N GLY A 29 -31.72 8.38 -4.13
CA GLY A 29 -31.27 9.48 -3.26
C GLY A 29 -30.29 9.04 -2.16
N ASN A 30 -29.88 7.77 -2.16
CA ASN A 30 -28.85 7.27 -1.26
C ASN A 30 -27.51 7.16 -2.00
N LEU A 31 -26.51 7.85 -1.47
CA LEU A 31 -25.13 7.74 -1.92
C LEU A 31 -24.53 6.41 -1.46
N LYS A 32 -24.31 5.47 -2.39
CA LYS A 32 -23.60 4.21 -2.13
C LYS A 32 -22.18 4.30 -2.68
N ILE A 33 -21.19 4.06 -1.82
CA ILE A 33 -19.80 3.89 -2.23
C ILE A 33 -19.61 2.42 -2.61
N ASN A 34 -19.36 2.17 -3.89
CA ASN A 34 -19.06 0.83 -4.37
C ASN A 34 -17.57 0.55 -4.15
N LEU A 35 -17.28 -0.21 -3.11
CA LEU A 35 -15.94 -0.75 -2.85
C LEU A 35 -15.72 -2.08 -3.60
N GLU A 36 -16.75 -2.62 -4.25
CA GLU A 36 -16.65 -3.79 -5.12
C GLU A 36 -16.17 -3.34 -6.50
N HIS A 37 -14.86 -3.24 -6.65
CA HIS A 37 -14.09 -3.35 -7.88
C HIS A 37 -12.63 -3.26 -7.42
N ASN A 38 -11.98 -4.42 -7.29
CA ASN A 38 -10.77 -4.58 -6.50
C ASN A 38 -9.58 -3.72 -6.95
N ARG A 39 -9.66 -3.06 -8.12
CA ARG A 39 -8.55 -2.36 -8.78
C ARG A 39 -9.05 -1.12 -9.53
N ILE A 40 -8.52 0.03 -9.17
CA ILE A 40 -8.67 1.32 -9.87
C ILE A 40 -7.42 1.53 -10.71
N LYS A 41 -7.58 1.73 -12.02
CA LYS A 41 -6.47 2.08 -12.90
C LYS A 41 -6.01 3.51 -12.58
N LEU A 42 -4.75 3.67 -12.19
CA LEU A 42 -4.13 4.97 -11.93
C LEU A 42 -3.54 5.58 -13.22
N ASN A 43 -2.96 4.74 -14.07
CA ASN A 43 -2.57 5.03 -15.45
C ASN A 43 -2.31 3.71 -16.19
N ASP A 44 -1.65 3.72 -17.35
CA ASP A 44 -1.37 2.50 -18.13
C ASP A 44 -0.52 1.44 -17.42
N LYS A 45 0.21 1.83 -16.37
CA LYS A 45 1.13 0.95 -15.64
C LYS A 45 0.71 0.73 -14.20
N PHE A 46 0.08 1.73 -13.58
CA PHE A 46 -0.20 1.75 -12.16
C PHE A 46 -1.67 1.48 -11.87
N TYR A 47 -1.89 0.77 -10.79
CA TYR A 47 -3.20 0.43 -10.29
C TYR A 47 -3.21 0.53 -8.77
N PHE A 48 -4.36 0.88 -8.21
CA PHE A 48 -4.60 0.97 -6.78
C PHE A 48 -5.74 0.02 -6.41
N SER A 49 -5.56 -0.70 -5.31
CA SER A 49 -6.51 -1.69 -4.84
C SER A 49 -6.84 -1.46 -3.37
N PHE A 50 -8.10 -1.70 -3.03
CA PHE A 50 -8.56 -1.75 -1.64
C PHE A 50 -9.02 -3.16 -1.32
N ARG A 51 -8.41 -3.76 -0.29
CA ARG A 51 -8.75 -5.12 0.18
C ARG A 51 -8.78 -6.16 -0.93
N GLU A 52 -7.83 -6.08 -1.85
CA GLU A 52 -7.71 -7.08 -2.91
C GLU A 52 -7.30 -8.43 -2.33
N SER A 53 -8.01 -9.48 -2.76
CA SER A 53 -7.74 -10.84 -2.34
C SER A 53 -6.68 -11.48 -3.24
N PHE A 54 -5.53 -11.78 -2.65
CA PHE A 54 -4.47 -12.59 -3.23
C PHE A 54 -4.66 -14.03 -2.78
N LYS A 55 -5.46 -14.77 -3.54
CA LYS A 55 -5.54 -16.24 -3.43
C LYS A 55 -4.23 -16.89 -3.85
N GLU A 56 -4.15 -18.19 -3.70
CA GLU A 56 -3.01 -18.98 -4.09
C GLU A 56 -2.64 -18.74 -5.57
N TYR A 57 -1.34 -18.55 -5.87
CA TYR A 57 -0.90 -18.05 -7.19
C TYR A 57 -1.29 -19.00 -8.34
N TRP A 58 -1.35 -20.32 -8.08
CA TRP A 58 -1.77 -21.32 -9.06
C TRP A 58 -3.27 -21.30 -9.38
N LEU A 59 -4.07 -20.54 -8.62
CA LEU A 59 -5.48 -20.29 -8.91
C LEU A 59 -5.70 -18.99 -9.70
N SER A 60 -4.66 -18.16 -9.85
CA SER A 60 -4.72 -16.87 -10.51
C SER A 60 -4.37 -17.00 -11.99
N LEU A 61 -5.27 -16.58 -12.88
CA LEU A 61 -5.00 -16.49 -14.33
C LEU A 61 -3.78 -15.61 -14.66
N SER A 62 -3.46 -14.67 -13.76
CA SER A 62 -2.33 -13.78 -13.91
C SER A 62 -1.03 -14.31 -13.31
N GLY A 63 -1.03 -15.44 -12.61
CA GLY A 63 0.10 -15.93 -11.82
C GLY A 63 0.46 -15.09 -10.59
N LEU A 64 -0.20 -13.94 -10.37
CA LEU A 64 -0.06 -13.12 -9.16
C LEU A 64 -0.95 -13.66 -8.05
N GLY A 65 -0.37 -14.00 -6.90
CA GLY A 65 -1.09 -14.53 -5.75
C GLY A 65 -0.18 -14.83 -4.57
N SER A 66 -0.71 -15.49 -3.55
CA SER A 66 0.04 -15.98 -2.40
C SER A 66 0.59 -17.39 -2.66
N PHE A 67 1.70 -17.79 -2.04
CA PHE A 67 2.11 -19.21 -2.06
C PHE A 67 1.64 -20.02 -0.84
N THR A 68 0.94 -19.39 0.11
CA THR A 68 0.51 -20.04 1.37
C THR A 68 -1.01 -20.11 1.51
N ARG A 69 -1.62 -18.98 1.89
CA ARG A 69 -3.05 -18.80 2.12
C ARG A 69 -3.52 -17.52 1.45
N THR A 70 -4.83 -17.36 1.31
CA THR A 70 -5.42 -16.10 0.87
C THR A 70 -4.94 -14.91 1.72
N MET A 71 -4.37 -13.91 1.08
CA MET A 71 -3.90 -12.66 1.70
C MET A 71 -4.79 -11.49 1.29
N ILE A 72 -5.14 -10.61 2.24
CA ILE A 72 -6.00 -9.45 1.99
C ILE A 72 -5.39 -8.22 2.68
N PRO A 73 -4.40 -7.55 2.05
CA PRO A 73 -3.90 -6.28 2.55
C PRO A 73 -4.97 -5.19 2.46
N ASP A 74 -4.92 -4.18 3.33
CA ASP A 74 -5.90 -3.09 3.29
C ASP A 74 -5.80 -2.28 2.00
N PHE A 75 -4.58 -1.95 1.58
CA PHE A 75 -4.34 -1.28 0.30
C PHE A 75 -3.16 -1.90 -0.43
N SER A 76 -3.20 -1.80 -1.75
CA SER A 76 -2.04 -2.11 -2.58
C SER A 76 -1.94 -1.15 -3.74
N ILE A 77 -0.72 -0.77 -4.09
CA ILE A 77 -0.42 -0.07 -5.34
C ILE A 77 0.49 -1.00 -6.12
N TYR A 78 0.14 -1.33 -7.35
CA TYR A 78 1.01 -2.15 -8.17
C TYR A 78 1.28 -1.52 -9.52
N LYS A 79 2.51 -1.76 -9.97
CA LYS A 79 2.99 -1.43 -11.31
C LYS A 79 3.05 -2.71 -12.13
N LYS A 80 2.26 -2.76 -13.20
CA LYS A 80 2.28 -3.86 -14.17
C LYS A 80 3.30 -3.55 -15.25
N ASN A 81 4.27 -4.44 -15.42
CA ASN A 81 5.17 -4.48 -16.58
C ASN A 81 4.81 -5.70 -17.45
N LYS A 82 5.37 -5.80 -18.67
CA LYS A 82 5.03 -6.90 -19.60
C LYS A 82 5.12 -8.30 -18.96
N ASN A 83 6.18 -8.55 -18.18
CA ASN A 83 6.47 -9.86 -17.57
C ASN A 83 6.81 -9.75 -16.07
N ASN A 84 6.30 -8.72 -15.38
CA ASN A 84 6.54 -8.56 -13.95
C ASN A 84 5.48 -7.69 -13.28
N TYR A 85 5.28 -7.94 -12.00
CA TYR A 85 4.53 -7.09 -11.09
C TYR A 85 5.49 -6.49 -10.06
N GLN A 86 5.21 -5.26 -9.64
CA GLN A 86 5.84 -4.65 -8.47
C GLN A 86 4.75 -4.10 -7.58
N LEU A 87 4.66 -4.56 -6.34
CA LEU A 87 3.59 -4.25 -5.39
C LEU A 87 4.15 -3.44 -4.21
N LEU A 88 3.45 -2.37 -3.86
CA LEU A 88 3.50 -1.78 -2.53
C LEU A 88 2.27 -2.19 -1.76
N VAL A 89 2.48 -2.70 -0.55
CA VAL A 89 1.41 -3.13 0.34
C VAL A 89 1.30 -2.16 1.51
N PHE A 90 0.07 -1.85 1.89
CA PHE A 90 -0.23 -1.05 3.06
C PHE A 90 -1.24 -1.78 3.94
N ASP A 91 -0.94 -1.83 5.23
CA ASP A 91 -1.83 -2.40 6.24
C ASP A 91 -2.14 -1.32 7.28
N SER A 92 -3.41 -1.01 7.48
CA SER A 92 -3.82 0.06 8.38
C SER A 92 -4.05 -0.46 9.79
N LYS A 93 -3.44 0.20 10.78
CA LYS A 93 -3.48 -0.20 12.19
C LYS A 93 -3.65 1.04 13.07
N TYR A 94 -4.74 1.08 13.85
CA TYR A 94 -5.03 2.21 14.73
C TYR A 94 -4.09 2.29 15.94
N ARG A 95 -3.65 1.14 16.47
CA ARG A 95 -2.76 1.03 17.63
C ARG A 95 -1.59 0.11 17.34
N VAL A 96 -0.42 0.69 17.09
CA VAL A 96 0.80 -0.09 16.80
C VAL A 96 1.54 -0.45 18.08
N ASN A 97 1.54 0.39 19.13
CA ASN A 97 2.24 0.08 20.39
C ASN A 97 1.81 -1.24 21.06
N THR A 98 0.50 -1.49 21.16
CA THR A 98 -0.03 -2.64 21.91
C THR A 98 -0.02 -3.93 21.10
N GLN A 99 0.12 -3.84 19.78
CA GLN A 99 0.04 -4.97 18.83
C GLN A 99 1.21 -4.94 17.84
N LEU A 100 2.37 -4.43 18.29
CA LEU A 100 3.50 -4.15 17.40
C LEU A 100 3.96 -5.39 16.64
N ASN A 101 4.11 -6.50 17.35
CA ASN A 101 4.57 -7.76 16.76
C ASN A 101 3.59 -8.31 15.74
N GLU A 102 2.28 -8.22 16.01
CA GLU A 102 1.24 -8.65 15.08
C GLU A 102 1.21 -7.76 13.84
N ALA A 103 1.29 -6.44 14.02
CA ALA A 103 1.33 -5.47 12.94
C ALA A 103 2.60 -5.64 12.07
N ILE A 104 3.76 -5.85 12.67
CA ILE A 104 5.00 -6.14 11.93
C ILE A 104 4.89 -7.49 11.20
N SER A 105 4.32 -8.51 11.86
CA SER A 105 4.12 -9.83 11.27
C SER A 105 3.18 -9.80 10.06
N SER A 106 2.11 -9.01 10.09
CA SER A 106 1.19 -8.89 8.95
C SER A 106 1.91 -8.34 7.71
N ILE A 107 2.66 -7.25 7.86
CA ILE A 107 3.37 -6.63 6.72
C ILE A 107 4.56 -7.45 6.23
N HIS A 108 5.22 -8.24 7.10
CA HIS A 108 6.20 -9.25 6.68
C HIS A 108 5.53 -10.36 5.88
N THR A 109 4.43 -10.90 6.41
CA THR A 109 3.68 -11.98 5.76
C THR A 109 3.24 -11.57 4.37
N TYR A 110 2.70 -10.37 4.19
CA TYR A 110 2.33 -9.88 2.86
C TYR A 110 3.53 -9.73 1.94
N ARG A 111 4.63 -9.14 2.43
CA ARG A 111 5.82 -8.90 1.62
C ARG A 111 6.42 -10.20 1.10
N ASP A 112 6.46 -11.21 1.96
CA ASP A 112 7.17 -12.44 1.65
C ASP A 112 6.25 -13.43 0.91
N ALA A 113 4.96 -13.53 1.28
CA ALA A 113 4.05 -14.55 0.76
C ALA A 113 3.42 -14.23 -0.60
N ILE A 114 3.27 -12.95 -0.94
CA ILE A 114 2.68 -12.54 -2.23
C ILE A 114 3.78 -12.57 -3.30
N VAL A 115 3.53 -13.37 -4.34
CA VAL A 115 4.49 -13.70 -5.41
C VAL A 115 3.82 -13.63 -6.78
N TYR A 116 4.67 -13.63 -7.80
CA TYR A 116 4.26 -13.75 -9.19
C TYR A 116 4.93 -14.98 -9.81
N ASP A 117 4.14 -15.87 -10.39
CA ASP A 117 4.65 -16.99 -11.18
C ASP A 117 4.89 -16.56 -12.64
N ASP A 118 6.17 -16.56 -13.03
CA ASP A 118 6.63 -16.32 -14.39
C ASP A 118 7.05 -17.64 -15.02
N PHE A 119 6.08 -18.39 -15.56
CA PHE A 119 6.31 -19.68 -16.22
C PHE A 119 7.10 -20.69 -15.36
N ASN A 120 6.58 -21.02 -14.17
CA ASN A 120 7.20 -21.88 -13.13
C ASN A 120 8.41 -21.26 -12.41
N LYS A 121 8.65 -19.96 -12.59
CA LYS A 121 9.66 -19.22 -11.83
C LYS A 121 8.97 -18.25 -10.88
N ILE A 122 8.92 -18.63 -9.60
CA ILE A 122 8.36 -17.79 -8.54
C ILE A 122 9.26 -16.56 -8.31
N LYS A 123 8.68 -15.38 -8.47
CA LYS A 123 9.33 -14.09 -8.25
C LYS A 123 8.68 -13.36 -7.07
N GLN A 124 9.51 -12.80 -6.20
CA GLN A 124 9.03 -11.82 -5.24
C GLN A 124 8.57 -10.56 -5.97
N THR A 125 7.37 -10.08 -5.61
CA THR A 125 6.71 -8.97 -6.29
C THR A 125 6.47 -7.78 -5.36
N VAL A 126 6.33 -8.02 -4.05
CA VAL A 126 6.17 -6.92 -3.08
C VAL A 126 7.51 -6.24 -2.84
N ILE A 127 7.64 -5.03 -3.38
CA ILE A 127 8.85 -4.21 -3.29
C ILE A 127 8.88 -3.32 -2.04
N GLY A 128 7.76 -3.21 -1.33
CA GLY A 128 7.69 -2.52 -0.05
C GLY A 128 6.37 -2.78 0.67
N SER A 129 6.40 -2.77 2.01
CA SER A 129 5.24 -3.07 2.84
C SER A 129 5.24 -2.18 4.08
N TYR A 130 4.16 -1.42 4.28
CA TYR A 130 4.11 -0.37 5.29
C TYR A 130 2.84 -0.43 6.15
N LEU A 131 3.00 -0.13 7.43
CA LEU A 131 1.89 0.15 8.33
C LEU A 131 1.41 1.60 8.11
N LEU A 132 0.10 1.79 8.01
CA LEU A 132 -0.53 3.11 8.08
C LEU A 132 -1.17 3.27 9.45
N THR A 133 -0.70 4.23 10.23
CA THR A 133 -1.14 4.37 11.63
C THR A 133 -1.24 5.83 12.02
N PRO A 134 -2.23 6.23 12.85
CA PRO A 134 -2.31 7.60 13.33
C PRO A 134 -1.20 7.95 14.33
N GLN A 135 -0.45 6.95 14.79
CA GLN A 135 0.60 7.14 15.77
C GLN A 135 1.74 7.99 15.20
N ASP A 136 2.14 8.99 15.97
CA ASP A 136 3.13 9.98 15.57
C ASP A 136 4.39 9.87 16.43
N PHE A 137 5.54 9.97 15.78
CA PHE A 137 6.86 9.98 16.39
C PHE A 137 7.64 11.11 15.75
N ASN A 138 7.76 12.24 16.46
CA ASN A 138 8.31 13.48 15.88
C ASN A 138 9.78 13.72 16.26
N THR A 139 10.41 12.78 16.94
CA THR A 139 11.80 12.92 17.36
C THR A 139 12.54 11.64 17.05
N TYR A 140 13.50 11.75 16.13
CA TYR A 140 14.37 10.65 15.74
C TYR A 140 15.81 11.00 16.09
N LYS A 141 16.55 10.02 16.61
CA LYS A 141 18.01 10.00 16.63
C LYS A 141 18.54 10.00 15.21
N GLN A 142 19.80 10.39 15.04
CA GLN A 142 20.44 10.42 13.73
C GLN A 142 20.60 9.02 13.11
N ASP A 143 20.94 8.01 13.93
CA ASP A 143 21.06 6.63 13.50
C ASP A 143 19.85 5.81 13.95
N TRP A 144 19.13 5.24 12.97
CA TRP A 144 17.97 4.37 13.21
C TRP A 144 18.31 3.15 14.07
N LYS A 145 19.56 2.68 14.08
CA LYS A 145 19.97 1.54 14.93
C LYS A 145 19.88 1.86 16.41
N GLN A 146 19.98 3.15 16.78
CA GLN A 146 19.89 3.62 18.15
C GLN A 146 18.44 3.85 18.61
N GLU A 147 17.48 3.78 17.70
CA GLU A 147 16.05 3.83 18.03
C GLU A 147 15.60 2.53 18.67
N LYS A 148 14.76 2.66 19.70
CA LYS A 148 14.02 1.53 20.26
C LYS A 148 12.78 1.25 19.41
N MET A 149 12.23 0.04 19.54
CA MET A 149 10.89 -0.21 19.02
C MET A 149 9.85 0.52 19.88
N PRO A 150 8.78 1.10 19.27
CA PRO A 150 8.47 1.09 17.84
C PRO A 150 9.13 2.22 17.01
N ASN A 151 9.72 3.25 17.61
CA ASN A 151 10.28 4.42 16.89
C ASN A 151 11.15 4.06 15.68
N ARG A 152 11.92 2.97 15.78
CA ARG A 152 12.79 2.48 14.71
C ARG A 152 12.06 2.26 13.39
N ILE A 153 10.87 1.66 13.39
CA ILE A 153 10.12 1.39 12.15
C ILE A 153 9.50 2.66 11.54
N PHE A 154 9.43 3.75 12.31
CA PHE A 154 9.02 5.06 11.81
C PHE A 154 10.20 5.88 11.28
N HIS A 155 11.44 5.50 11.60
CA HIS A 155 12.62 6.26 11.20
C HIS A 155 12.74 6.33 9.64
N PRO A 156 12.93 7.52 9.03
CA PRO A 156 13.04 7.68 7.57
C PRO A 156 14.11 6.80 6.90
N TYR A 157 15.35 6.80 7.43
CA TYR A 157 16.42 5.93 6.91
C TYR A 157 16.08 4.43 7.01
N TYR A 158 15.41 3.98 8.06
CA TYR A 158 14.97 2.59 8.17
C TYR A 158 13.98 2.26 7.04
N LYS A 159 12.97 3.10 6.85
CA LYS A 159 11.96 2.91 5.78
C LYS A 159 12.56 2.90 4.39
N SER A 160 13.44 3.86 4.06
CA SER A 160 14.04 3.92 2.74
C SER A 160 15.01 2.76 2.48
N LYS A 161 15.75 2.31 3.52
CA LYS A 161 16.68 1.18 3.41
C LYS A 161 15.98 -0.17 3.20
N PHE A 162 14.91 -0.42 3.94
CA PHE A 162 14.24 -1.74 3.93
C PHE A 162 12.94 -1.79 3.13
N LYS A 163 12.48 -0.64 2.61
CA LYS A 163 11.14 -0.45 2.05
C LYS A 163 10.04 -1.02 2.96
N PHE A 164 10.23 -0.81 4.25
CA PHE A 164 9.48 -1.47 5.30
C PHE A 164 9.39 -0.58 6.54
N GLY A 165 8.24 -0.52 7.18
CA GLY A 165 8.08 0.20 8.43
C GLY A 165 6.68 0.79 8.61
N ALA A 166 6.58 1.90 9.32
CA ALA A 166 5.32 2.58 9.61
C ALA A 166 5.32 4.03 9.15
N ILE A 167 4.18 4.44 8.59
CA ILE A 167 3.90 5.78 8.12
C ILE A 167 2.81 6.37 8.99
N THR A 168 3.11 7.53 9.57
CA THR A 168 2.14 8.32 10.32
C THR A 168 1.10 8.89 9.37
N PHE A 169 -0.15 8.50 9.58
CA PHE A 169 -1.32 8.94 8.84
C PHE A 169 -2.39 9.42 9.82
N LYS A 170 -2.06 10.48 10.57
CA LYS A 170 -2.91 11.00 11.64
C LYS A 170 -4.15 11.73 11.11
N PRO A 171 -5.28 11.68 11.85
CA PRO A 171 -6.38 12.62 11.62
C PRO A 171 -5.86 14.05 11.64
N GLY A 172 -6.44 14.92 10.80
CA GLY A 172 -6.02 16.31 10.69
C GLY A 172 -4.91 16.59 9.67
N LEU A 173 -4.23 15.57 9.12
CA LEU A 173 -3.32 15.80 7.98
C LEU A 173 -4.06 16.47 6.83
N THR A 174 -3.45 17.55 6.33
CA THR A 174 -3.89 18.29 5.17
C THR A 174 -3.77 17.42 3.92
N ASN A 175 -4.51 17.83 2.89
CA ASN A 175 -4.45 17.21 1.59
C ASN A 175 -3.05 17.24 0.98
N PHE A 176 -2.33 18.35 1.17
CA PHE A 176 -0.96 18.53 0.68
C PHE A 176 0.05 17.60 1.39
N GLU A 177 -0.03 17.49 2.71
CA GLU A 177 0.86 16.59 3.47
C GLU A 177 0.69 15.13 3.05
N ILE A 178 -0.55 14.70 2.83
CA ILE A 178 -0.84 13.34 2.35
C ILE A 178 -0.24 13.12 0.96
N ASP A 179 -0.39 14.10 0.06
CA ASP A 179 0.17 14.02 -1.28
C ASP A 179 1.70 13.92 -1.24
N LEU A 180 2.37 14.67 -0.37
CA LEU A 180 3.81 14.57 -0.17
C LEU A 180 4.24 13.19 0.36
N ILE A 181 3.53 12.66 1.35
CA ILE A 181 3.82 11.33 1.91
C ILE A 181 3.71 10.26 0.81
N ILE A 182 2.61 10.25 0.05
CA ILE A 182 2.38 9.26 -0.99
C ILE A 182 3.36 9.42 -2.15
N LYS A 183 3.63 10.65 -2.60
CA LYS A 183 4.66 10.90 -3.63
C LYS A 183 6.02 10.37 -3.19
N HIS A 184 6.44 10.67 -1.96
CA HIS A 184 7.73 10.22 -1.45
C HIS A 184 7.85 8.69 -1.45
N ILE A 185 6.83 7.98 -0.96
CA ILE A 185 6.82 6.51 -0.95
C ILE A 185 6.87 5.94 -2.36
N LEU A 186 6.09 6.50 -3.28
CA LEU A 186 6.04 6.03 -4.67
C LEU A 186 7.38 6.26 -5.39
N GLN A 187 7.98 7.44 -5.24
CA GLN A 187 9.28 7.77 -5.82
C GLN A 187 10.39 6.88 -5.23
N ASP A 188 10.42 6.73 -3.90
CA ASP A 188 11.42 5.95 -3.18
C ASP A 188 11.33 4.44 -3.49
N SER A 189 10.13 3.92 -3.74
CA SER A 189 9.92 2.47 -3.96
C SER A 189 9.93 2.07 -5.43
N PHE A 190 9.26 2.83 -6.31
CA PHE A 190 9.16 2.50 -7.73
C PHE A 190 10.23 3.16 -8.60
N TYR A 191 11.08 4.02 -8.02
CA TYR A 191 12.10 4.81 -8.75
C TYR A 191 11.53 5.58 -9.94
N ILE A 192 10.41 6.27 -9.71
CA ILE A 192 9.72 7.08 -10.73
C ILE A 192 9.86 8.57 -10.42
N LYS A 193 9.87 9.42 -11.45
CA LYS A 193 9.66 10.87 -11.31
C LYS A 193 8.16 11.13 -11.43
N LEU A 194 7.58 11.75 -10.40
CA LEU A 194 6.16 12.11 -10.26
C LEU A 194 6.05 13.60 -9.94
#